data_AF-A0A6M1LA72-F1
#
_entry.id   AF-A0A6M1LA72-F1
#
_cell.length_a   1.000
_cell.length_b   1.000
_cell.length_c   1.000
_cell.angle_alpha   90.00
_cell.angle_beta   90.00
_cell.angle_gamma   90.00
#
_symmetry.space_group_name_H-M   'P 1'
#
loop_
_entity.id
_entity.type
_entity.pdbx_description
1 polymer ?
#
loop_
_entity_poly.entity_id
_entity_poly.type
_entity_poly.pdbx_seq_one_letter_code
_entity_poly.pdbx_strand_id
1 'polypeptide(L)'
;MDEQDFWARLEFRICAEFQGFEDRHLRWYWCDGLVAEQYELLTAEPCIRGRAWCGPSGQEPWRFVLRIGRGARARAEIPWTALLPGEQATGWLSADPRRKTLLMSPLVGHPE
;
A
#
# COMPACT_ATOMS: atom_id res chain seq x y z
N MET A 1 -3.68 -11.41 11.91
CA MET A 1 -4.19 -10.79 10.68
C MET A 1 -3.83 -11.72 9.54
N ASP A 2 -4.82 -12.15 8.78
CA ASP A 2 -4.59 -12.83 7.52
C ASP A 2 -4.50 -11.82 6.38
N GLU A 3 -4.25 -12.32 5.18
CA GLU A 3 -4.09 -11.47 4.00
C GLU A 3 -5.38 -10.72 3.61
N GLN A 4 -6.55 -11.35 3.74
CA GLN A 4 -7.81 -10.73 3.33
C GLN A 4 -8.16 -9.55 4.25
N ASP A 5 -8.00 -9.75 5.56
CA ASP A 5 -8.14 -8.70 6.57
C ASP A 5 -7.10 -7.58 6.36
N PHE A 6 -5.87 -7.94 5.98
CA PHE A 6 -4.83 -6.97 5.65
C PHE A 6 -5.22 -6.06 4.48
N TRP A 7 -5.65 -6.60 3.35
CA TRP A 7 -6.00 -5.79 2.17
C TRP A 7 -7.17 -4.84 2.46
N ALA A 8 -8.21 -5.33 3.15
CA ALA A 8 -9.35 -4.52 3.56
C ALA A 8 -8.92 -3.36 4.47
N ARG A 9 -8.03 -3.61 5.45
CA ARG A 9 -7.52 -2.55 6.33
C ARG A 9 -6.58 -1.58 5.62
N LEU A 10 -5.76 -2.09 4.69
CA LEU A 10 -4.82 -1.28 3.94
C LEU A 10 -5.55 -0.26 3.06
N GLU A 11 -6.70 -0.62 2.50
CA GLU A 11 -7.57 0.31 1.78
C GLU A 11 -7.95 1.53 2.63
N PHE A 12 -8.45 1.31 3.85
CA PHE A 12 -8.76 2.40 4.78
C PHE A 12 -7.53 3.23 5.14
N ARG A 13 -6.36 2.59 5.29
CA ARG A 13 -5.09 3.29 5.56
C ARG A 13 -4.68 4.18 4.40
N ILE A 14 -4.78 3.70 3.16
CA ILE A 14 -4.49 4.49 1.96
C ILE A 14 -5.39 5.71 1.88
N CYS A 15 -6.70 5.55 2.13
CA CYS A 15 -7.66 6.66 2.16
C CYS A 15 -7.31 7.70 3.23
N ALA A 16 -6.94 7.27 4.43
CA ALA A 16 -6.52 8.18 5.50
C ALA A 16 -5.22 8.91 5.12
N GLU A 17 -4.26 8.20 4.53
CA GLU A 17 -2.98 8.75 4.10
C GLU A 17 -3.16 9.82 3.03
N PHE A 18 -4.03 9.61 2.04
CA PHE A 18 -4.37 10.63 1.02
C PHE A 18 -4.81 11.96 1.64
N GLN A 19 -5.64 11.92 2.69
CA GLN A 19 -6.11 13.14 3.37
C GLN A 19 -4.95 13.96 3.96
N GLY A 20 -3.83 13.31 4.30
CA GLY A 20 -2.61 13.92 4.83
C GLY A 20 -1.64 14.48 3.79
N PHE A 21 -1.84 14.26 2.48
CA PHE A 21 -0.90 14.72 1.45
C PHE A 21 -0.76 16.25 1.42
N GLU A 22 0.44 16.76 1.14
CA GLU A 22 0.63 18.20 0.90
C GLU A 22 -0.08 18.67 -0.38
N ASP A 23 -0.09 17.84 -1.42
CA ASP A 23 -0.83 18.10 -2.65
C ASP A 23 -2.34 18.01 -2.43
N ARG A 24 -3.01 19.15 -2.54
CA ARG A 24 -4.47 19.27 -2.36
C ARG A 24 -5.29 18.44 -3.34
N HIS A 25 -4.77 18.14 -4.52
CA HIS A 25 -5.48 17.30 -5.49
C HIS A 25 -5.53 15.85 -5.03
N LEU A 26 -4.42 15.36 -4.45
CA LEU A 26 -4.32 13.99 -3.93
C LEU A 26 -5.16 13.76 -2.69
N ARG A 27 -5.50 14.81 -1.92
CA ARG A 27 -6.38 14.70 -0.74
C ARG A 27 -7.79 14.22 -1.05
N TRP A 28 -8.24 14.40 -2.28
CA TRP A 28 -9.55 13.95 -2.74
C TRP A 28 -9.51 12.56 -3.36
N TYR A 29 -8.34 11.93 -3.38
CA TYR A 29 -8.19 10.57 -3.90
C TYR A 29 -8.53 9.60 -2.78
N TRP A 30 -9.00 8.45 -3.20
CA TRP A 30 -9.34 7.35 -2.32
C TRP A 30 -9.02 6.04 -3.04
N CYS A 31 -9.00 4.96 -2.28
CA CYS A 31 -8.80 3.61 -2.77
C CYS A 31 -10.05 2.80 -2.40
N ASP A 32 -10.56 2.03 -3.36
CA ASP A 32 -11.75 1.19 -3.24
C ASP A 32 -11.38 -0.26 -3.61
N GLY A 33 -10.31 -0.74 -2.99
CA GLY A 33 -9.85 -2.11 -3.10
C GLY A 33 -8.47 -2.29 -3.72
N LEU A 34 -7.83 -3.39 -3.33
CA LEU A 34 -6.54 -3.85 -3.83
C LEU A 34 -6.62 -5.34 -4.16
N VAL A 35 -5.97 -5.72 -5.25
CA VAL A 35 -5.78 -7.12 -5.64
C VAL A 35 -4.30 -7.36 -5.90
N ALA A 36 -3.71 -8.21 -5.06
CA ALA A 36 -2.35 -8.70 -5.27
C ALA A 36 -2.29 -9.69 -6.45
N GLU A 37 -1.30 -9.51 -7.31
CA GLU A 37 -1.12 -10.32 -8.52
C GLU A 37 0.21 -11.07 -8.51
N GLN A 38 1.25 -10.46 -7.95
CA GLN A 38 2.61 -11.00 -7.99
C GLN A 38 3.29 -10.84 -6.63
N TYR A 39 3.95 -11.92 -6.20
CA TYR A 39 4.68 -12.00 -4.94
C TYR A 39 6.17 -12.21 -5.24
N GLU A 40 6.93 -11.12 -5.26
CA GLU A 40 8.38 -11.16 -5.46
C GLU A 40 9.08 -11.23 -4.10
N LEU A 41 9.14 -12.42 -3.51
CA LEU A 41 9.66 -12.61 -2.14
C LEU A 41 11.16 -12.88 -2.07
N LEU A 42 11.75 -13.39 -3.16
CA LEU A 42 13.13 -13.87 -3.21
C LEU A 42 14.11 -12.84 -3.82
N THR A 43 13.64 -11.63 -4.08
CA THR A 43 14.45 -10.55 -4.66
C THR A 43 15.22 -9.79 -3.58
N ALA A 44 16.17 -8.94 -3.98
CA ALA A 44 16.93 -8.09 -3.06
C ALA A 44 16.03 -7.11 -2.28
N GLU A 45 14.89 -6.75 -2.87
CA GLU A 45 13.83 -5.91 -2.30
C GLU A 45 12.48 -6.62 -2.43
N PRO A 46 12.12 -7.48 -1.45
CA PRO A 46 10.88 -8.22 -1.51
C PRO A 46 9.66 -7.30 -1.60
N CYS A 47 8.75 -7.61 -2.53
CA CYS A 47 7.56 -6.80 -2.75
C CYS A 47 6.37 -7.62 -3.26
N ILE A 48 5.19 -7.04 -3.08
CA ILE A 48 3.93 -7.51 -3.68
C ILE A 48 3.51 -6.48 -4.71
N ARG A 49 3.17 -6.92 -5.91
CA ARG A 49 2.62 -6.06 -6.96
C ARG A 49 1.19 -6.45 -7.27
N GLY A 50 0.42 -5.48 -7.72
CA GLY A 50 -0.95 -5.72 -8.11
C GLY A 50 -1.65 -4.49 -8.62
N ARG A 51 -2.99 -4.53 -8.57
CA ARG A 51 -3.86 -3.42 -8.94
C ARG A 51 -4.58 -2.85 -7.73
N ALA A 52 -4.67 -1.54 -7.68
CA ALA A 52 -5.51 -0.80 -6.75
C ALA A 52 -6.53 -0.02 -7.55
N TRP A 53 -7.77 0.01 -7.08
CA TRP A 53 -8.79 0.90 -7.62
C TRP A 53 -8.63 2.21 -6.86
N CYS A 54 -8.06 3.22 -7.53
CA CYS A 54 -7.59 4.44 -6.89
C CYS A 54 -7.78 5.65 -7.81
N GLY A 55 -7.92 6.83 -7.21
CA GLY A 55 -8.06 8.09 -7.92
C GLY A 55 -9.21 8.92 -7.37
N PRO A 56 -9.62 10.00 -8.06
CA PRO A 56 -10.71 10.85 -7.61
C PRO A 56 -12.07 10.11 -7.62
N SER A 57 -12.27 9.18 -8.55
CA SER A 57 -13.48 8.34 -8.59
C SER A 57 -13.37 7.07 -7.76
N GLY A 58 -12.17 6.72 -7.28
CA GLY A 58 -11.91 5.43 -6.62
C GLY A 58 -11.97 4.21 -7.55
N GLN A 59 -12.46 4.34 -8.78
CA GLN A 59 -12.72 3.21 -9.69
C GLN A 59 -11.65 3.00 -10.76
N GLU A 60 -10.63 3.84 -10.81
CA GLU A 60 -9.60 3.77 -11.84
C GLU A 60 -8.52 2.75 -11.47
N PRO A 61 -8.14 1.83 -12.38
CA PRO A 61 -7.11 0.84 -12.08
C PRO A 61 -5.71 1.47 -12.10
N TRP A 62 -5.05 1.43 -10.96
CA TRP A 62 -3.67 1.83 -10.75
C TRP A 62 -2.83 0.60 -10.44
N ARG A 63 -1.54 0.64 -10.76
CA ARG A 63 -0.60 -0.40 -10.32
C ARG A 63 -0.10 -0.06 -8.94
N PHE A 64 0.07 -1.05 -8.07
CA PHE A 64 0.75 -0.83 -6.80
C PHE A 64 1.98 -1.70 -6.64
N VAL A 65 2.89 -1.21 -5.79
CA VAL A 65 4.02 -1.97 -5.25
C VAL A 65 4.02 -1.79 -3.74
N LEU A 66 3.86 -2.88 -3.00
CA LEU A 66 3.95 -2.93 -1.55
C LEU A 66 5.28 -3.58 -1.15
N ARG A 67 6.14 -2.83 -0.49
CA ARG A 67 7.41 -3.34 0.05
C ARG A 67 7.15 -4.05 1.37
N ILE A 68 7.58 -5.30 1.46
CA ILE A 68 7.29 -6.16 2.63
C ILE A 68 8.49 -6.38 3.55
N GLY A 69 9.64 -5.79 3.22
CA GLY A 69 10.89 -6.00 3.95
C GLY A 69 11.48 -7.39 3.73
N ARG A 70 12.70 -7.58 4.22
CA ARG A 70 13.38 -8.88 4.12
C ARG A 70 12.91 -9.79 5.24
N GLY A 71 12.60 -11.05 4.92
CA GLY A 71 12.31 -12.06 5.94
C GLY A 71 11.37 -13.16 5.46
N ALA A 72 10.30 -12.81 4.76
CA ALA A 72 9.35 -13.78 4.21
C ALA A 72 9.89 -14.41 2.92
N ARG A 73 9.98 -15.74 2.87
CA ARG A 73 10.35 -16.50 1.66
C ARG A 73 9.15 -17.14 0.99
N ALA A 74 8.03 -17.26 1.71
CA ALA A 74 6.76 -17.75 1.21
C ALA A 74 5.59 -16.84 1.62
N ARG A 75 4.47 -16.91 0.90
CA ARG A 75 3.26 -16.10 1.16
C ARG A 75 2.71 -16.27 2.58
N ALA A 76 2.82 -17.49 3.14
CA ALA A 76 2.40 -17.80 4.50
C ALA A 76 3.30 -17.17 5.59
N GLU A 77 4.52 -16.77 5.24
CA GLU A 77 5.49 -16.17 6.17
C GLU A 77 5.41 -14.64 6.19
N ILE A 78 4.57 -14.05 5.35
CA ILE A 78 4.43 -12.59 5.26
C ILE A 78 3.84 -12.07 6.58
N PRO A 79 4.53 -11.16 7.29
CA PRO A 79 4.07 -10.65 8.57
C PRO A 79 3.02 -9.56 8.35
N TRP A 80 1.82 -9.92 7.87
CA TRP A 80 0.74 -9.00 7.49
C TRP A 80 0.46 -7.91 8.53
N THR A 81 0.43 -8.29 9.81
CA THR A 81 0.23 -7.34 10.92
C THR A 81 1.32 -6.26 10.98
N ALA A 82 2.59 -6.62 10.76
CA ALA A 82 3.71 -5.68 10.81
C ALA A 82 3.80 -4.79 9.57
N LEU A 83 3.16 -5.20 8.47
CA LEU A 83 3.11 -4.44 7.22
C LEU A 83 1.98 -3.42 7.19
N LEU A 84 1.02 -3.51 8.11
CA LEU A 84 -0.08 -2.56 8.16
C LEU A 84 0.42 -1.28 8.87
N PRO A 85 0.40 -0.11 8.19
CA PRO A 85 0.74 1.15 8.84
C PRO A 85 -0.15 1.39 10.06
N GLY A 86 0.45 1.96 11.12
CA GLY A 86 -0.28 2.44 12.28
C GLY A 86 -1.28 3.55 11.90
N GLU A 87 -2.27 3.81 12.76
CA GLU A 87 -3.30 4.83 12.50
C GLU A 87 -2.76 6.23 12.27
N GLN A 88 -1.64 6.55 12.92
CA GLN A 88 -0.98 7.85 12.88
C GLN A 88 0.26 7.84 11.97
N ALA A 89 0.56 6.72 11.30
CA ALA A 89 1.73 6.61 10.45
C ALA A 89 1.48 7.35 9.13
N THR A 90 2.40 8.23 8.76
CA THR A 90 2.36 9.00 7.51
C THR A 90 3.68 8.90 6.75
N GLY A 91 3.68 9.25 5.46
CA GLY A 91 4.86 9.22 4.59
C GLY A 91 5.20 7.84 4.05
N TRP A 92 4.35 6.83 4.27
CA TRP A 92 4.56 5.46 3.80
C TRP A 92 3.96 5.21 2.42
N LEU A 93 3.08 6.08 1.92
CA LEU A 93 2.49 6.02 0.60
C LEU A 93 3.07 7.09 -0.32
N SER A 94 3.42 6.71 -1.54
CA SER A 94 3.71 7.64 -2.62
C SER A 94 2.78 7.36 -3.79
N ALA A 95 2.06 8.39 -4.26
CA ALA A 95 1.15 8.29 -5.38
C ALA A 95 1.67 9.09 -6.58
N ASP A 96 1.68 8.48 -7.76
CA ASP A 96 1.97 9.14 -9.04
C ASP A 96 0.76 9.02 -9.97
N PRO A 97 -0.11 10.05 -10.04
CA PRO A 97 -1.28 10.06 -10.92
C PRO A 97 -0.96 10.01 -12.39
N ARG A 98 0.21 10.49 -12.83
CA ARG A 98 0.58 10.49 -14.25
C ARG A 98 0.88 9.07 -14.71
N ARG A 99 1.55 8.30 -13.86
CA ARG A 99 1.88 6.89 -14.12
C ARG A 99 0.81 5.91 -13.64
N LYS A 100 -0.18 6.39 -12.86
CA LYS A 100 -1.20 5.59 -12.19
C LYS A 100 -0.55 4.51 -11.34
N THR A 101 0.40 4.93 -10.49
CA THR A 101 1.16 4.03 -9.63
C THR A 101 1.10 4.44 -8.18
N LEU A 102 0.93 3.46 -7.29
CA LEU A 102 1.09 3.58 -5.85
C LEU A 102 2.34 2.81 -5.41
N LEU A 103 3.21 3.47 -4.65
CA LEU A 103 4.32 2.83 -3.96
C LEU A 103 4.05 2.88 -2.47
N MET A 104 4.02 1.73 -1.83
CA MET A 104 3.78 1.57 -0.41
C MET A 104 5.03 1.01 0.27
N SER A 105 5.55 1.76 1.23
CA SER A 105 6.71 1.42 2.03
C SER A 105 6.35 1.50 3.52
N PRO A 106 5.49 0.60 4.03
CA PRO A 106 4.99 0.65 5.41
C PRO A 106 6.10 0.59 6.46
N LEU A 107 7.23 -0.04 6.14
CA LEU A 107 8.40 -0.17 7.02
C LEU A 107 9.26 1.10 7.13
N VAL A 108 9.00 2.11 6.29
CA VAL A 108 9.70 3.41 6.35
C VAL A 108 8.99 4.37 7.32
N GLY A 109 7.72 4.11 7.64
CA GLY A 109 6.88 4.96 8.48
C GLY A 109 7.04 4.75 9.99
N HIS A 110 8.21 4.34 10.48
CA HIS A 110 8.50 4.33 11.92
C HIS A 110 8.99 5.72 12.36
N PRO A 111 8.24 6.48 13.17
CA PRO A 111 8.85 7.48 14.03
C PRO A 111 9.51 6.79 15.23
N GLU A 112 10.65 7.35 15.66
CA GLU A 112 11.23 7.12 17.00
C GLU A 112 10.26 7.52 18.12
#